data_AF-A0A944A7P4-F1
#
_entry.id   AF-A0A944A7P4-F1
#
_cell.length_a   1.000
_cell.length_b   1.000
_cell.length_c   1.000
_cell.angle_alpha   90.00
_cell.angle_beta   90.00
_cell.angle_gamma   90.00
#
_symmetry.space_group_name_H-M   'P 1'
#
loop_
_entity.id
_entity.type
_entity.pdbx_description
1 polymer ?
#
loop_
_entity_poly.entity_id
_entity_poly.type
_entity_poly.pdbx_seq_one_letter_code
_entity_poly.pdbx_strand_id
1 'polypeptide(L)'
;MKQFKRTKLRITDTTLRDAHQSLWATRMRTDDILKIAETIDSAGYYSLECWGGATFDVCMRFLRENPWERLRQIKKVCKKTPLQMLFRGQNILGYKHYSDDVVERFAALACENGMDIFRIFDALNDPRNLETAVRSVKKYGGHAQGTICYTTSPVHTVAAYVKLAKQQEAMGIDSLAIKDMAGILTPGAARELVASLKKAMPEMPIQVHSHMTSGMAAAMYLAAVEEGAGCVDCSISTLSSFSSQPPVESMKAIFESEGFDTGLDSAALEKINSYFMELKKKRQPVSSSKVEAVDAGVLVHAIPGGMISNLRSQLAQQDALDRLGEVLEELPKARADLGYPPLVTPTSQIVGVQAVLNVLSGKRYSMVTDETRRYAAGYYGKTPAPIDPKLRKKLCGKLKPIDCRPADLIKSSLYAAADGIPAGMIKAEEDILSYALFPEVALGYFKWRNADPKTREPIPADVEESSAAAAAPVAAAPAGGDAPSKNEEKVEGVPVLAPLNGTFYRSDAPGKPPLAADDAEVKAGQAVCVIEAMKLFNPIKAEASGKIVFFAEHGTSVVKGQVVAAIR
;
A
#
# COMPACT_ATOMS: atom_id res chain seq x y z
N MET A 1 -44.57 -20.96 -8.06
CA MET A 1 -43.56 -19.93 -8.42
C MET A 1 -42.64 -20.51 -9.47
N LYS A 2 -42.53 -19.92 -10.66
CA LYS A 2 -41.57 -20.38 -11.67
C LYS A 2 -40.16 -20.18 -11.10
N GLN A 3 -39.43 -21.28 -10.92
CA GLN A 3 -38.05 -21.28 -10.46
C GLN A 3 -37.18 -20.75 -11.60
N PHE A 4 -37.04 -19.42 -11.70
CA PHE A 4 -36.08 -18.83 -12.62
C PHE A 4 -34.68 -19.31 -12.21
N LYS A 5 -33.92 -19.85 -13.17
CA LYS A 5 -32.52 -20.23 -12.97
C LYS A 5 -31.73 -18.94 -12.72
N ARG A 6 -31.46 -18.64 -11.45
CA ARG A 6 -30.73 -17.42 -11.05
C ARG A 6 -29.30 -17.46 -11.59
N THR A 7 -28.83 -16.32 -12.08
CA THR A 7 -27.44 -16.16 -12.54
C THR A 7 -26.53 -16.14 -11.31
N LYS A 8 -25.54 -17.04 -11.26
CA LYS A 8 -24.59 -17.09 -10.15
C LYS A 8 -23.66 -15.88 -10.19
N LEU A 9 -23.61 -15.12 -9.10
CA LEU A 9 -22.69 -14.00 -8.90
C LEU A 9 -21.70 -14.36 -7.79
N ARG A 10 -20.41 -14.18 -8.05
CA ARG A 10 -19.36 -14.44 -7.08
C ARG A 10 -19.05 -13.20 -6.24
N ILE A 11 -18.69 -13.42 -4.98
CA ILE A 11 -18.22 -12.34 -4.09
C ILE A 11 -16.90 -12.77 -3.47
N THR A 12 -15.90 -11.89 -3.55
CA THR A 12 -14.63 -12.03 -2.82
C THR A 12 -14.70 -11.21 -1.54
N ASP A 13 -14.37 -11.82 -0.41
CA ASP A 13 -14.23 -11.10 0.86
C ASP A 13 -12.86 -10.40 0.93
N THR A 14 -12.84 -9.14 1.31
CA THR A 14 -11.60 -8.36 1.54
C THR A 14 -11.37 -8.01 3.01
N THR A 15 -12.17 -8.56 3.91
CA THR A 15 -12.16 -8.22 5.35
C THR A 15 -10.80 -8.50 5.97
N LEU A 16 -10.14 -9.58 5.56
CA LEU A 16 -8.85 -10.04 6.10
C LEU A 16 -7.62 -9.34 5.49
N ARG A 17 -7.79 -8.46 4.50
CA ARG A 17 -6.69 -7.74 3.82
C ARG A 17 -7.01 -6.27 3.58
N ASP A 18 -7.80 -5.94 2.55
CA ASP A 18 -7.96 -4.55 2.12
C ASP A 18 -8.76 -3.72 3.12
N ALA A 19 -9.77 -4.32 3.76
CA ALA A 19 -10.66 -3.60 4.65
C ALA A 19 -9.92 -2.98 5.85
N HIS A 20 -9.12 -3.79 6.56
CA HIS A 20 -8.32 -3.29 7.68
C HIS A 20 -7.07 -2.52 7.22
N GLN A 21 -6.57 -2.76 6.00
CA GLN A 21 -5.56 -1.90 5.38
C GLN A 21 -6.09 -0.47 5.21
N SER A 22 -7.34 -0.33 4.78
CA SER A 22 -8.02 0.94 4.56
C SER A 22 -8.46 1.63 5.85
N LEU A 23 -9.00 0.87 6.81
CA LEU A 23 -9.66 1.43 8.00
C LEU A 23 -8.76 1.42 9.23
N TRP A 24 -7.92 0.41 9.40
CA TRP A 24 -7.16 0.15 10.64
C TRP A 24 -5.65 0.16 10.42
N ALA A 25 -5.16 0.86 9.38
CA ALA A 25 -3.74 0.94 9.05
C ALA A 25 -3.05 -0.45 8.96
N THR A 26 -3.79 -1.46 8.51
CA THR A 26 -3.33 -2.84 8.33
C THR A 26 -3.00 -3.57 9.65
N ARG A 27 -3.51 -3.12 10.80
CA ARG A 27 -3.12 -3.62 12.13
C ARG A 27 -3.81 -4.91 12.58
N MET A 28 -4.60 -5.56 11.73
CA MET A 28 -5.23 -6.84 12.10
C MET A 28 -4.18 -7.96 12.24
N ARG A 29 -4.25 -8.68 13.37
CA ARG A 29 -3.30 -9.72 13.79
C ARG A 29 -3.70 -11.10 13.32
N THR A 30 -2.72 -11.99 13.20
CA THR A 30 -2.98 -13.37 12.75
C THR A 30 -3.93 -14.10 13.69
N ASP A 31 -3.75 -13.99 15.01
CA ASP A 31 -4.62 -14.65 15.99
C ASP A 31 -6.07 -14.17 15.93
N ASP A 32 -6.30 -12.90 15.58
CA ASP A 32 -7.64 -12.36 15.42
C ASP A 32 -8.30 -12.90 14.13
N ILE A 33 -7.53 -13.05 13.05
CA ILE A 33 -8.00 -13.71 11.82
C ILE A 33 -8.37 -15.17 12.09
N LEU A 34 -7.50 -15.94 12.77
CA LEU A 34 -7.69 -17.37 12.98
C LEU A 34 -8.92 -17.71 13.84
N LYS A 35 -9.31 -16.83 14.78
CA LYS A 35 -10.51 -17.02 15.63
C LYS A 35 -11.83 -17.08 14.84
N ILE A 36 -11.87 -16.50 13.63
CA ILE A 36 -13.09 -16.42 12.81
C ILE A 36 -12.94 -17.07 11.42
N ALA A 37 -11.72 -17.45 11.04
CA ALA A 37 -11.38 -17.99 9.72
C ALA A 37 -12.28 -19.15 9.26
N GLU A 38 -12.60 -20.13 10.12
CA GLU A 38 -13.48 -21.26 9.75
C GLU A 38 -14.90 -20.83 9.38
N THR A 39 -15.42 -19.80 10.07
CA THR A 39 -16.75 -19.26 9.78
C THR A 39 -16.72 -18.50 8.45
N ILE A 40 -15.67 -17.72 8.19
CA ILE A 40 -15.46 -17.03 6.91
C ILE A 40 -15.33 -18.03 5.76
N ASP A 41 -14.52 -19.07 5.92
CA ASP A 41 -14.31 -20.12 4.90
C ASP A 41 -15.60 -20.87 4.55
N SER A 42 -16.56 -20.91 5.48
CA SER A 42 -17.84 -21.59 5.29
C SER A 42 -18.96 -20.67 4.80
N ALA A 43 -18.71 -19.35 4.66
CA ALA A 43 -19.76 -18.37 4.34
C ALA A 43 -20.20 -18.36 2.87
N GLY A 44 -19.52 -19.11 1.99
CA GLY A 44 -19.88 -19.23 0.57
C GLY A 44 -19.16 -18.25 -0.36
N TYR A 45 -18.12 -17.57 0.12
CA TYR A 45 -17.29 -16.67 -0.71
C TYR A 45 -16.63 -17.40 -1.89
N TYR A 46 -16.39 -16.66 -2.97
CA TYR A 46 -15.61 -17.17 -4.10
C TYR A 46 -14.11 -17.21 -3.80
N SER A 47 -13.60 -16.17 -3.14
CA SER A 47 -12.22 -16.13 -2.66
C SER A 47 -12.11 -15.26 -1.41
N LEU A 48 -11.06 -15.48 -0.62
CA LEU A 48 -10.71 -14.68 0.54
C LEU A 48 -9.45 -13.89 0.23
N GLU A 49 -9.58 -12.59 0.04
CA GLU A 49 -8.41 -11.74 -0.06
C GLU A 49 -7.82 -11.52 1.34
N CYS A 50 -6.75 -12.24 1.64
CA CYS A 50 -6.18 -12.34 3.00
C CYS A 50 -4.68 -12.04 3.07
N TRP A 51 -4.04 -11.73 1.94
CA TRP A 51 -2.59 -11.57 1.86
C TRP A 51 -2.14 -10.57 0.78
N GLY A 52 -0.85 -10.22 0.79
CA GLY A 52 -0.30 -9.22 -0.11
C GLY A 52 -0.68 -7.78 0.27
N GLY A 53 -0.58 -6.85 -0.69
CA GLY A 53 -0.72 -5.42 -0.39
C GLY A 53 0.29 -4.95 0.67
N ALA A 54 -0.18 -4.23 1.69
CA ALA A 54 0.66 -3.74 2.78
C ALA A 54 0.86 -4.75 3.92
N THR A 55 0.10 -5.86 3.93
CA THR A 55 0.13 -6.81 5.06
C THR A 55 1.52 -7.39 5.31
N PHE A 56 2.29 -7.65 4.26
CA PHE A 56 3.61 -8.27 4.38
C PHE A 56 4.63 -7.41 5.14
N ASP A 57 4.75 -6.13 4.78
CA ASP A 57 5.57 -5.14 5.49
C ASP A 57 5.06 -4.95 6.93
N VAL A 58 3.75 -4.74 7.09
CA VAL A 58 3.14 -4.44 8.40
C VAL A 58 3.23 -5.59 9.39
N CYS A 59 3.10 -6.84 8.94
CA CYS A 59 3.32 -8.03 9.78
C CYS A 59 4.68 -7.96 10.47
N MET A 60 5.75 -7.75 9.69
CA MET A 60 7.10 -7.73 10.25
C MET A 60 7.41 -6.44 11.02
N ARG A 61 6.99 -5.30 10.48
CA ARG A 61 7.33 -3.97 10.99
C ARG A 61 6.60 -3.64 12.30
N PHE A 62 5.27 -3.82 12.32
CA PHE A 62 4.43 -3.33 13.41
C PHE A 62 3.86 -4.43 14.28
N LEU A 63 3.54 -5.59 13.70
CA LEU A 63 2.93 -6.70 14.45
C LEU A 63 3.96 -7.69 14.99
N ARG A 64 5.20 -7.63 14.49
CA ARG A 64 6.26 -8.62 14.76
C ARG A 64 5.80 -10.05 14.49
N GLU A 65 5.04 -10.25 13.41
CA GLU A 65 4.54 -11.53 12.92
C GLU A 65 5.23 -11.92 11.60
N ASN A 66 5.40 -13.22 11.36
CA ASN A 66 5.89 -13.71 10.07
C ASN A 66 4.73 -13.75 9.06
N PRO A 67 4.77 -12.95 7.97
CA PRO A 67 3.68 -12.95 6.98
C PRO A 67 3.52 -14.30 6.27
N TRP A 68 4.59 -15.09 6.10
CA TRP A 68 4.52 -16.42 5.50
C TRP A 68 3.82 -17.42 6.42
N GLU A 69 4.07 -17.33 7.72
CA GLU A 69 3.38 -18.16 8.70
C GLU A 69 1.90 -17.80 8.77
N ARG A 70 1.55 -16.51 8.70
CA ARG A 70 0.16 -16.07 8.57
C ARG A 70 -0.53 -16.74 7.39
N LEU A 71 0.10 -16.78 6.21
CA LEU A 71 -0.46 -17.45 5.04
C LEU A 71 -0.68 -18.95 5.30
N ARG A 72 0.33 -19.66 5.81
CA ARG A 72 0.21 -21.09 6.13
C ARG A 72 -0.89 -21.39 7.14
N GLN A 73 -1.00 -20.57 8.19
CA GLN A 73 -2.01 -20.75 9.23
C GLN A 73 -3.41 -20.49 8.70
N ILE A 74 -3.60 -19.44 7.88
CA ILE A 74 -4.88 -19.19 7.21
C ILE A 74 -5.21 -20.36 6.28
N LYS A 75 -4.30 -20.81 5.42
CA LYS A 75 -4.53 -21.96 4.52
C LYS A 75 -4.80 -23.25 5.29
N LYS A 76 -4.23 -23.43 6.49
CA LYS A 76 -4.49 -24.60 7.34
C LYS A 76 -5.95 -24.66 7.78
N VAL A 77 -6.60 -23.52 7.94
CA VAL A 77 -7.98 -23.42 8.43
C VAL A 77 -8.98 -23.24 7.28
N CYS A 78 -8.70 -22.33 6.35
CA CYS A 78 -9.53 -22.08 5.17
C CYS A 78 -9.24 -23.13 4.08
N LYS A 79 -10.10 -24.14 3.98
CA LYS A 79 -9.94 -25.27 3.05
C LYS A 79 -10.95 -25.25 1.90
N LYS A 80 -12.07 -24.56 2.06
CA LYS A 80 -13.17 -24.54 1.09
C LYS A 80 -13.01 -23.41 0.08
N THR A 81 -12.49 -22.28 0.54
CA THR A 81 -12.43 -21.04 -0.23
C THR A 81 -11.00 -20.74 -0.68
N PRO A 82 -10.76 -20.50 -1.99
CA PRO A 82 -9.47 -20.05 -2.49
C PRO A 82 -8.96 -18.78 -1.79
N LEU A 83 -7.67 -18.75 -1.46
CA LEU A 83 -6.99 -17.57 -0.94
C LEU A 83 -6.55 -16.68 -2.09
N GLN A 84 -6.81 -15.38 -1.96
CA GLN A 84 -6.43 -14.35 -2.93
C GLN A 84 -5.42 -13.37 -2.30
N MET A 85 -4.47 -12.91 -3.11
CA MET A 85 -3.58 -11.81 -2.76
C MET A 85 -3.54 -10.70 -3.79
N LEU A 86 -3.18 -9.50 -3.33
CA LEU A 86 -2.82 -8.39 -4.20
C LEU A 86 -1.31 -8.37 -4.47
N PHE A 87 -0.92 -8.50 -5.74
CA PHE A 87 0.45 -8.66 -6.22
C PHE A 87 0.83 -7.55 -7.21
N ARG A 88 1.87 -6.75 -6.91
CA ARG A 88 2.24 -5.54 -7.69
C ARG A 88 3.18 -5.84 -8.85
N GLY A 89 2.86 -6.82 -9.72
CA GLY A 89 3.69 -7.17 -10.87
C GLY A 89 5.17 -7.31 -10.49
N GLN A 90 6.05 -6.59 -11.19
CA GLN A 90 7.49 -6.57 -10.94
C GLN A 90 7.90 -5.99 -9.57
N ASN A 91 7.04 -5.24 -8.89
CA ASN A 91 7.27 -4.73 -7.54
C ASN A 91 6.89 -5.72 -6.44
N ILE A 92 6.21 -6.82 -6.76
CA ILE A 92 5.77 -7.84 -5.79
C ILE A 92 4.94 -7.18 -4.67
N LEU A 93 5.50 -6.99 -3.48
CA LEU A 93 4.87 -6.31 -2.35
C LEU A 93 5.64 -5.07 -1.89
N GLY A 94 6.80 -4.81 -2.52
CA GLY A 94 7.68 -3.70 -2.20
C GLY A 94 7.37 -2.40 -2.94
N TYR A 95 8.38 -1.53 -3.02
CA TYR A 95 8.28 -0.15 -3.52
C TYR A 95 9.11 0.13 -4.77
N LYS A 96 9.91 -0.85 -5.23
CA LYS A 96 10.75 -0.78 -6.44
C LYS A 96 10.54 -2.05 -7.28
N HIS A 97 11.02 -2.05 -8.52
CA HIS A 97 11.09 -3.28 -9.31
C HIS A 97 12.17 -4.21 -8.75
N TYR A 98 11.88 -5.51 -8.78
CA TYR A 98 12.82 -6.57 -8.43
C TYR A 98 13.26 -7.33 -9.69
N SER A 99 14.37 -8.06 -9.59
CA SER A 99 14.84 -8.93 -10.66
C SER A 99 13.88 -10.11 -10.86
N ASP A 100 13.88 -10.69 -12.06
CA ASP A 100 12.89 -11.71 -12.43
C ASP A 100 12.97 -12.97 -11.56
N ASP A 101 14.17 -13.36 -11.11
CA ASP A 101 14.39 -14.49 -10.19
C ASP A 101 13.74 -14.29 -8.81
N VAL A 102 13.72 -13.05 -8.30
CA VAL A 102 13.04 -12.73 -7.04
C VAL A 102 11.52 -12.78 -7.23
N VAL A 103 10.99 -12.25 -8.34
CA VAL A 103 9.55 -12.32 -8.65
C VAL A 103 9.09 -13.77 -8.81
N GLU A 104 9.84 -14.56 -9.58
CA GLU A 104 9.54 -15.96 -9.83
C GLU A 104 9.58 -16.78 -8.54
N ARG A 105 10.64 -16.65 -7.73
CA ARG A 105 10.73 -17.43 -6.49
C ARG A 105 9.69 -17.00 -5.46
N PHE A 106 9.35 -15.72 -5.40
CA PHE A 106 8.26 -15.26 -4.53
C PHE A 106 6.92 -15.87 -4.95
N ALA A 107 6.59 -15.85 -6.25
CA ALA A 107 5.35 -16.45 -6.74
C ALA A 107 5.31 -17.97 -6.45
N ALA A 108 6.43 -18.67 -6.66
CA ALA A 108 6.58 -20.08 -6.34
C ALA A 108 6.28 -20.36 -4.86
N LEU A 109 6.99 -19.69 -3.96
CA LEU A 109 6.82 -19.89 -2.51
C LEU A 109 5.43 -19.48 -2.04
N ALA A 110 4.81 -18.45 -2.62
CA ALA A 110 3.43 -18.08 -2.30
C ALA A 110 2.43 -19.20 -2.70
N CYS A 111 2.58 -19.80 -3.88
CA CYS A 111 1.77 -20.95 -4.31
C CYS A 111 2.00 -22.15 -3.39
N GLU A 112 3.26 -22.50 -3.13
CA GLU A 112 3.66 -23.62 -2.25
C GLU A 112 3.08 -23.47 -0.83
N ASN A 113 2.99 -22.24 -0.32
CA ASN A 113 2.41 -21.93 0.99
C ASN A 113 0.87 -21.81 0.99
N GLY A 114 0.22 -21.94 -0.18
CA GLY A 114 -1.23 -22.07 -0.28
C GLY A 114 -1.99 -20.88 -0.86
N MET A 115 -1.30 -19.94 -1.49
CA MET A 115 -1.97 -18.89 -2.27
C MET A 115 -2.55 -19.45 -3.56
N ASP A 116 -3.83 -19.20 -3.82
CA ASP A 116 -4.51 -19.76 -5.00
C ASP A 116 -4.67 -18.71 -6.11
N ILE A 117 -5.01 -17.46 -5.76
CA ILE A 117 -5.32 -16.39 -6.72
C ILE A 117 -4.38 -15.19 -6.53
N PHE A 118 -3.72 -14.78 -7.60
CA PHE A 118 -2.86 -13.60 -7.63
C PHE A 118 -3.53 -12.51 -8.46
N ARG A 119 -3.98 -11.44 -7.81
CA ARG A 119 -4.41 -10.22 -8.48
C ARG A 119 -3.19 -9.38 -8.83
N ILE A 120 -2.75 -9.46 -10.08
CA ILE A 120 -1.50 -8.89 -10.58
C ILE A 120 -1.79 -7.53 -11.23
N PHE A 121 -1.24 -6.45 -10.68
CA PHE A 121 -1.40 -5.10 -11.21
C PHE A 121 -0.07 -4.34 -11.30
N ASP A 122 -0.05 -3.32 -12.16
CA ASP A 122 1.04 -2.36 -12.29
C ASP A 122 0.47 -0.94 -12.12
N ALA A 123 1.19 -0.09 -11.38
CA ALA A 123 0.69 1.25 -11.03
C ALA A 123 0.53 2.20 -12.22
N LEU A 124 1.26 1.95 -13.31
CA LEU A 124 1.20 2.70 -14.57
C LEU A 124 0.29 2.05 -15.61
N ASN A 125 -0.29 0.88 -15.31
CA ASN A 125 -0.92 0.01 -16.31
C ASN A 125 0.06 -0.36 -17.45
N ASP A 126 1.36 -0.48 -17.18
CA ASP A 126 2.36 -0.97 -18.14
C ASP A 126 2.35 -2.51 -18.14
N PRO A 127 1.80 -3.16 -19.17
CA PRO A 127 1.63 -4.62 -19.17
C PRO A 127 2.99 -5.36 -19.13
N ARG A 128 4.08 -4.73 -19.57
CA ARG A 128 5.43 -5.33 -19.53
C ARG A 128 5.87 -5.68 -18.12
N ASN A 129 5.42 -4.90 -17.12
CA ASN A 129 5.73 -5.14 -15.71
C ASN A 129 4.91 -6.29 -15.10
N LEU A 130 3.95 -6.87 -15.84
CA LEU A 130 3.15 -8.00 -15.40
C LEU A 130 3.69 -9.34 -15.91
N GLU A 131 4.48 -9.33 -16.99
CA GLU A 131 4.88 -10.53 -17.74
C GLU A 131 5.52 -11.61 -16.86
N THR A 132 6.54 -11.26 -16.06
CA THR A 132 7.21 -12.22 -15.17
C THR A 132 6.27 -12.74 -14.10
N ALA A 133 5.42 -11.88 -13.53
CA ALA A 133 4.47 -12.27 -12.49
C ALA A 133 3.42 -13.26 -13.03
N VAL A 134 2.79 -12.93 -14.18
CA VAL A 134 1.79 -13.80 -14.82
C VAL A 134 2.41 -15.14 -15.19
N ARG A 135 3.56 -15.14 -15.87
CA ARG A 135 4.28 -16.36 -16.24
C ARG A 135 4.61 -17.22 -15.02
N SER A 136 5.11 -16.62 -13.94
CA SER A 136 5.52 -17.35 -12.74
C SER A 136 4.31 -17.95 -12.01
N VAL A 137 3.25 -17.17 -11.81
CA VAL A 137 2.02 -17.67 -11.17
C VAL A 137 1.45 -18.85 -11.94
N LYS A 138 1.35 -18.73 -13.27
CA LYS A 138 0.88 -19.82 -14.15
C LYS A 138 1.79 -21.05 -14.07
N LYS A 139 3.11 -20.86 -14.07
CA LYS A 139 4.11 -21.95 -13.98
C LYS A 139 3.92 -22.78 -12.70
N TYR A 140 3.57 -22.15 -11.58
CA TYR A 140 3.39 -22.81 -10.29
C TYR A 140 1.93 -23.15 -9.96
N GLY A 141 1.03 -23.10 -10.95
CA GLY A 141 -0.36 -23.57 -10.83
C GLY A 141 -1.32 -22.60 -10.15
N GLY A 142 -0.90 -21.36 -9.89
CA GLY A 142 -1.80 -20.32 -9.38
C GLY A 142 -2.69 -19.71 -10.46
N HIS A 143 -3.81 -19.12 -10.04
CA HIS A 143 -4.71 -18.35 -10.88
C HIS A 143 -4.15 -16.94 -11.08
N ALA A 144 -3.75 -16.59 -12.30
CA ALA A 144 -3.24 -15.27 -12.63
C ALA A 144 -4.41 -14.34 -13.02
N GLN A 145 -4.80 -13.44 -12.11
CA GLN A 145 -5.80 -12.41 -12.38
C GLN A 145 -5.09 -11.12 -12.84
N GLY A 146 -5.14 -10.83 -14.14
CA GLY A 146 -4.67 -9.56 -14.69
C GLY A 146 -5.52 -8.40 -14.21
N THR A 147 -4.95 -7.21 -14.05
CA THR A 147 -5.66 -6.08 -13.43
C THR A 147 -5.49 -4.80 -14.24
N ILE A 148 -6.59 -4.07 -14.37
CA ILE A 148 -6.63 -2.68 -14.84
C ILE A 148 -6.78 -1.77 -13.62
N CYS A 149 -5.81 -0.90 -13.36
CA CYS A 149 -5.99 0.20 -12.42
C CYS A 149 -6.83 1.29 -13.07
N TYR A 150 -8.09 1.42 -12.64
CA TYR A 150 -9.02 2.38 -13.22
C TYR A 150 -8.68 3.81 -12.80
N THR A 151 -8.76 4.72 -13.76
CA THR A 151 -8.72 6.15 -13.55
C THR A 151 -9.37 6.91 -14.72
N THR A 152 -9.48 8.23 -14.60
CA THR A 152 -9.98 9.11 -15.66
C THR A 152 -8.92 10.14 -16.03
N SER A 153 -8.72 10.33 -17.34
CA SER A 153 -7.94 11.41 -17.96
C SER A 153 -8.16 11.42 -19.48
N PRO A 154 -7.63 12.40 -20.24
CA PRO A 154 -7.76 12.43 -21.70
C PRO A 154 -7.27 11.18 -22.44
N VAL A 155 -6.40 10.36 -21.84
CA VAL A 155 -5.87 9.13 -22.46
C VAL A 155 -6.53 7.85 -21.95
N HIS A 156 -7.30 7.91 -20.87
CA HIS A 156 -8.00 6.75 -20.29
C HIS A 156 -9.40 6.65 -20.87
N THR A 157 -9.50 6.00 -22.03
CA THR A 157 -10.78 5.73 -22.70
C THR A 157 -11.14 4.25 -22.57
N VAL A 158 -12.42 3.91 -22.77
CA VAL A 158 -12.87 2.51 -22.82
C VAL A 158 -12.08 1.70 -23.85
N ALA A 159 -11.82 2.28 -25.03
CA ALA A 159 -11.00 1.64 -26.06
C ALA A 159 -9.55 1.36 -25.59
N ALA A 160 -8.94 2.29 -24.85
CA ALA A 160 -7.61 2.09 -24.27
C ALA A 160 -7.60 0.97 -23.23
N TYR A 161 -8.63 0.91 -22.36
CA TYR A 161 -8.77 -0.17 -21.38
C TYR A 161 -9.01 -1.53 -22.04
N VAL A 162 -9.85 -1.62 -23.07
CA VAL A 162 -10.07 -2.85 -23.83
C VAL A 162 -8.77 -3.32 -24.49
N LYS A 163 -7.99 -2.41 -25.07
CA LYS A 163 -6.68 -2.73 -25.65
C LYS A 163 -5.72 -3.30 -24.60
N LEU A 164 -5.63 -2.64 -23.44
CA LEU A 164 -4.81 -3.11 -22.32
C LEU A 164 -5.26 -4.49 -21.85
N ALA A 165 -6.56 -4.72 -21.73
CA ALA A 165 -7.11 -6.00 -21.31
C ALA A 165 -6.75 -7.12 -22.28
N LYS A 166 -6.84 -6.89 -23.60
CA LYS A 166 -6.40 -7.84 -24.63
C LYS A 166 -4.90 -8.14 -24.59
N GLN A 167 -4.08 -7.16 -24.23
CA GLN A 167 -2.65 -7.40 -24.02
C GLN A 167 -2.41 -8.36 -22.86
N GLN A 168 -3.16 -8.20 -21.76
CA GLN A 168 -3.06 -9.11 -20.61
C GLN A 168 -3.68 -10.49 -20.92
N GLU A 169 -4.80 -10.57 -21.65
CA GLU A 169 -5.37 -11.83 -22.15
C GLU A 169 -4.34 -12.61 -22.98
N ALA A 170 -3.62 -11.94 -23.88
CA ALA A 170 -2.54 -12.55 -24.67
C ALA A 170 -1.36 -13.04 -23.83
N MET A 171 -1.19 -12.55 -22.59
CA MET A 171 -0.19 -13.06 -21.63
C MET A 171 -0.65 -14.35 -20.93
N GLY A 172 -1.91 -14.75 -21.09
CA GLY A 172 -2.46 -15.97 -20.51
C GLY A 172 -3.02 -15.81 -19.09
N ILE A 173 -3.57 -14.64 -18.75
CA ILE A 173 -4.33 -14.45 -17.51
C ILE A 173 -5.60 -15.32 -17.50
N ASP A 174 -6.02 -15.76 -16.31
CA ASP A 174 -7.19 -16.61 -16.09
C ASP A 174 -8.47 -15.80 -15.82
N SER A 175 -8.34 -14.58 -15.33
CA SER A 175 -9.42 -13.61 -15.20
C SER A 175 -8.90 -12.18 -15.22
N LEU A 176 -9.78 -11.22 -15.42
CA LEU A 176 -9.48 -9.79 -15.41
C LEU A 176 -10.14 -9.11 -14.20
N ALA A 177 -9.39 -8.27 -13.51
CA ALA A 177 -9.91 -7.35 -12.49
C ALA A 177 -9.93 -5.91 -13.00
N ILE A 178 -11.04 -5.20 -12.76
CA ILE A 178 -11.10 -3.74 -12.80
C ILE A 178 -10.89 -3.25 -11.37
N LYS A 179 -9.76 -2.59 -11.10
CA LYS A 179 -9.42 -2.07 -9.78
C LYS A 179 -9.61 -0.55 -9.73
N ASP A 180 -10.74 -0.12 -9.20
CA ASP A 180 -11.02 1.26 -8.85
C ASP A 180 -10.56 1.56 -7.41
N MET A 181 -9.27 1.83 -7.26
CA MET A 181 -8.64 2.06 -5.96
C MET A 181 -9.11 3.36 -5.26
N ALA A 182 -9.69 4.31 -6.00
CA ALA A 182 -10.11 5.60 -5.47
C ALA A 182 -11.63 5.69 -5.26
N GLY A 183 -12.40 4.76 -5.82
CA GLY A 183 -13.86 4.80 -5.77
C GLY A 183 -14.44 5.87 -6.70
N ILE A 184 -13.88 6.05 -7.90
CA ILE A 184 -14.26 7.10 -8.86
C ILE A 184 -14.94 6.56 -10.12
N LEU A 185 -15.04 5.26 -10.28
CA LEU A 185 -15.76 4.63 -11.39
C LEU A 185 -17.27 4.89 -11.19
N THR A 186 -17.86 5.63 -12.12
CA THR A 186 -19.30 5.93 -12.07
C THR A 186 -20.11 4.73 -12.56
N PRO A 187 -21.38 4.59 -12.15
CA PRO A 187 -22.24 3.52 -12.66
C PRO A 187 -22.37 3.52 -14.19
N GLY A 188 -22.48 4.71 -14.81
CA GLY A 188 -22.54 4.83 -16.27
C GLY A 188 -21.25 4.34 -16.96
N ALA A 189 -20.09 4.76 -16.45
CA ALA A 189 -18.80 4.32 -16.99
C ALA A 189 -18.54 2.82 -16.76
N ALA A 190 -19.01 2.26 -15.64
CA ALA A 190 -18.93 0.83 -15.37
C ALA A 190 -19.72 0.02 -16.39
N ARG A 191 -20.95 0.45 -16.75
CA ARG A 191 -21.73 -0.24 -17.79
C ARG A 191 -20.97 -0.27 -19.11
N GLU A 192 -20.54 0.89 -19.57
CA GLU A 192 -19.84 1.02 -20.85
C GLU A 192 -18.56 0.18 -20.89
N LEU A 193 -17.75 0.25 -19.82
CA LEU A 193 -16.49 -0.47 -19.74
C LEU A 193 -16.69 -1.98 -19.68
N VAL A 194 -17.57 -2.48 -18.80
CA VAL A 194 -17.79 -3.93 -18.64
C VAL A 194 -18.42 -4.51 -19.91
N ALA A 195 -19.44 -3.86 -20.48
CA ALA A 195 -20.05 -4.30 -21.74
C ALA A 195 -19.01 -4.37 -22.87
N SER A 196 -18.13 -3.38 -22.97
CA SER A 196 -17.07 -3.34 -23.99
C SER A 196 -16.03 -4.44 -23.78
N LEU A 197 -15.65 -4.73 -22.53
CA LEU A 197 -14.74 -5.83 -22.20
C LEU A 197 -15.37 -7.19 -22.49
N LYS A 198 -16.63 -7.41 -22.08
CA LYS A 198 -17.37 -8.65 -22.39
C LYS A 198 -17.55 -8.87 -23.89
N LYS A 199 -17.81 -7.80 -24.66
CA LYS A 199 -17.85 -7.89 -26.13
C LYS A 199 -16.48 -8.25 -26.73
N ALA A 200 -15.42 -7.69 -26.17
CA ALA A 200 -14.06 -7.85 -26.68
C ALA A 200 -13.41 -9.20 -26.31
N MET A 201 -13.78 -9.77 -25.16
CA MET A 201 -13.25 -11.01 -24.59
C MET A 201 -14.40 -11.80 -23.91
N PRO A 202 -15.27 -12.46 -24.70
CA PRO A 202 -16.52 -13.05 -24.19
C PRO A 202 -16.35 -14.09 -23.08
N GLU A 203 -15.28 -14.89 -23.14
CA GLU A 203 -15.01 -15.95 -22.18
C GLU A 203 -14.27 -15.47 -20.93
N MET A 204 -13.66 -14.28 -20.98
CA MET A 204 -12.86 -13.76 -19.88
C MET A 204 -13.76 -13.42 -18.67
N PRO A 205 -13.53 -14.05 -17.50
CA PRO A 205 -14.22 -13.65 -16.27
C PRO A 205 -13.75 -12.28 -15.82
N ILE A 206 -14.70 -11.40 -15.47
CA ILE A 206 -14.41 -10.04 -15.01
C ILE A 206 -14.80 -9.92 -13.54
N GLN A 207 -13.87 -9.45 -12.72
CA GLN A 207 -14.06 -9.09 -11.32
C GLN A 207 -13.94 -7.57 -11.14
N VAL A 208 -14.85 -6.98 -10.38
CA VAL A 208 -14.83 -5.52 -10.13
C VAL A 208 -14.53 -5.26 -8.67
N HIS A 209 -13.52 -4.43 -8.45
CA HIS A 209 -13.07 -4.01 -7.14
C HIS A 209 -13.18 -2.49 -7.05
N SER A 210 -13.83 -1.99 -6.00
CA SER A 210 -13.92 -0.56 -5.73
C SER A 210 -13.98 -0.25 -4.25
N HIS A 211 -13.52 0.95 -3.92
CA HIS A 211 -13.67 1.55 -2.60
C HIS A 211 -14.93 2.41 -2.54
N MET A 212 -15.52 2.56 -1.35
CA MET A 212 -16.75 3.32 -1.09
C MET A 212 -16.49 4.81 -0.83
N THR A 213 -15.31 5.35 -1.18
CA THR A 213 -14.88 6.67 -0.70
C THR A 213 -15.80 7.78 -1.20
N SER A 214 -16.24 7.69 -2.45
CA SER A 214 -17.25 8.59 -3.03
C SER A 214 -18.70 8.25 -2.68
N GLY A 215 -18.95 7.09 -2.07
CA GLY A 215 -20.28 6.53 -1.85
C GLY A 215 -20.90 5.80 -3.06
N MET A 216 -20.29 5.84 -4.25
CA MET A 216 -20.91 5.31 -5.48
C MET A 216 -20.74 3.80 -5.70
N ALA A 217 -19.81 3.13 -4.99
CA ALA A 217 -19.38 1.79 -5.39
C ALA A 217 -20.50 0.73 -5.35
N ALA A 218 -21.46 0.82 -4.43
CA ALA A 218 -22.61 -0.09 -4.41
C ALA A 218 -23.47 0.00 -5.69
N ALA A 219 -23.81 1.23 -6.10
CA ALA A 219 -24.55 1.47 -7.36
C ALA A 219 -23.71 1.09 -8.59
N MET A 220 -22.40 1.34 -8.53
CA MET A 220 -21.47 0.98 -9.59
C MET A 220 -21.34 -0.54 -9.75
N TYR A 221 -21.28 -1.30 -8.65
CA TYR A 221 -21.25 -2.76 -8.69
C TYR A 221 -22.49 -3.34 -9.33
N LEU A 222 -23.69 -2.86 -8.98
CA LEU A 222 -24.91 -3.29 -9.63
C LEU A 222 -24.85 -3.04 -11.14
N ALA A 223 -24.46 -1.83 -11.54
CA ALA A 223 -24.30 -1.46 -12.94
C ALA A 223 -23.28 -2.34 -13.70
N ALA A 224 -22.17 -2.71 -13.07
CA ALA A 224 -21.18 -3.61 -13.66
C ALA A 224 -21.71 -5.05 -13.80
N VAL A 225 -22.44 -5.54 -12.79
CA VAL A 225 -23.00 -6.90 -12.77
C VAL A 225 -24.12 -7.05 -13.81
N GLU A 226 -24.95 -6.02 -14.01
CA GLU A 226 -25.95 -5.96 -15.10
C GLU A 226 -25.32 -6.20 -16.48
N GLU A 227 -24.09 -5.73 -16.70
CA GLU A 227 -23.34 -5.89 -17.95
C GLU A 227 -22.45 -7.15 -17.99
N GLY A 228 -22.58 -8.04 -17.00
CA GLY A 228 -21.93 -9.35 -16.99
C GLY A 228 -20.60 -9.43 -16.24
N ALA A 229 -20.30 -8.49 -15.33
CA ALA A 229 -19.27 -8.72 -14.32
C ALA A 229 -19.66 -9.93 -13.46
N GLY A 230 -18.76 -10.91 -13.37
CA GLY A 230 -19.06 -12.21 -12.75
C GLY A 230 -18.61 -12.32 -11.29
N CYS A 231 -17.92 -11.31 -10.77
CA CYS A 231 -17.48 -11.24 -9.38
C CYS A 231 -17.34 -9.78 -8.92
N VAL A 232 -17.63 -9.51 -7.65
CA VAL A 232 -17.32 -8.22 -6.99
C VAL A 232 -16.58 -8.43 -5.67
N ASP A 233 -15.91 -7.38 -5.19
CA ASP A 233 -15.21 -7.39 -3.90
C ASP A 233 -16.03 -6.67 -2.81
N CYS A 234 -16.33 -7.36 -1.71
CA CYS A 234 -17.04 -6.79 -0.57
C CYS A 234 -16.26 -7.04 0.72
N SER A 235 -16.60 -6.29 1.77
CA SER A 235 -16.14 -6.59 3.14
C SER A 235 -17.31 -6.65 4.10
N ILE A 236 -17.11 -7.27 5.26
CA ILE A 236 -18.15 -7.32 6.29
C ILE A 236 -18.51 -5.91 6.77
N SER A 237 -19.79 -5.66 7.07
CA SER A 237 -20.29 -4.30 7.30
C SER A 237 -19.52 -3.50 8.35
N THR A 238 -19.10 -4.12 9.46
CA THR A 238 -18.27 -3.45 10.49
C THR A 238 -16.93 -2.89 9.97
N LEU A 239 -16.38 -3.52 8.93
CA LEU A 239 -15.12 -3.16 8.26
C LEU A 239 -15.37 -2.74 6.80
N SER A 240 -16.53 -2.18 6.50
CA SER A 240 -16.92 -1.72 5.17
C SER A 240 -17.01 -0.19 5.07
N SER A 241 -17.36 0.30 3.89
CA SER A 241 -17.69 1.71 3.62
C SER A 241 -16.49 2.67 3.74
N PHE A 242 -16.71 3.96 3.46
CA PHE A 242 -15.65 4.97 3.35
C PHE A 242 -14.48 4.48 2.47
N SER A 243 -13.27 4.33 3.00
CA SER A 243 -12.07 3.89 2.29
C SER A 243 -12.02 2.38 2.12
N SER A 244 -13.01 1.63 2.60
CA SER A 244 -13.16 0.18 2.43
C SER A 244 -14.16 -0.16 1.32
N GLN A 245 -14.42 -1.45 1.14
CA GLN A 245 -15.32 -1.99 0.12
C GLN A 245 -16.80 -1.86 0.54
N PRO A 246 -17.76 -2.05 -0.38
CA PRO A 246 -19.18 -2.12 -0.02
C PRO A 246 -19.49 -3.24 1.00
N PRO A 247 -20.43 -3.02 1.93
CA PRO A 247 -20.86 -4.03 2.89
C PRO A 247 -21.46 -5.26 2.18
N VAL A 248 -20.89 -6.44 2.43
CA VAL A 248 -21.32 -7.70 1.80
C VAL A 248 -22.78 -8.03 2.09
N GLU A 249 -23.26 -7.75 3.30
CA GLU A 249 -24.64 -8.03 3.70
C GLU A 249 -25.63 -7.22 2.85
N SER A 250 -25.36 -5.93 2.64
CA SER A 250 -26.19 -5.06 1.81
C SER A 250 -26.09 -5.44 0.33
N MET A 251 -24.88 -5.72 -0.16
CA MET A 251 -24.70 -6.13 -1.56
C MET A 251 -25.38 -7.47 -1.84
N LYS A 252 -25.34 -8.43 -0.91
CA LYS A 252 -26.09 -9.68 -1.01
C LYS A 252 -27.59 -9.42 -1.20
N ALA A 253 -28.17 -8.57 -0.35
CA ALA A 253 -29.59 -8.22 -0.44
C ALA A 253 -29.94 -7.56 -1.78
N ILE A 254 -29.12 -6.62 -2.24
CA ILE A 254 -29.29 -5.93 -3.54
C ILE A 254 -29.23 -6.94 -4.69
N PHE A 255 -28.21 -7.78 -4.75
CA PHE A 255 -28.06 -8.72 -5.87
C PHE A 255 -29.16 -9.79 -5.89
N GLU A 256 -29.59 -10.27 -4.72
CA GLU A 256 -30.67 -11.24 -4.64
C GLU A 256 -32.04 -10.64 -5.00
N SER A 257 -32.29 -9.36 -4.71
CA SER A 257 -33.50 -8.68 -5.18
C SER A 257 -33.49 -8.48 -6.70
N GLU A 258 -32.31 -8.32 -7.30
CA GLU A 258 -32.11 -8.22 -8.75
C GLU A 258 -32.03 -9.59 -9.45
N GLY A 259 -32.28 -10.69 -8.72
CA GLY A 259 -32.40 -12.04 -9.29
C GLY A 259 -31.08 -12.81 -9.44
N PHE A 260 -29.98 -12.30 -8.90
CA PHE A 260 -28.71 -13.04 -8.82
C PHE A 260 -28.70 -14.02 -7.64
N ASP A 261 -27.91 -15.07 -7.75
CA ASP A 261 -27.62 -16.01 -6.65
C ASP A 261 -26.18 -15.82 -6.19
N THR A 262 -26.02 -15.32 -4.96
CA THR A 262 -24.70 -15.10 -4.36
C THR A 262 -24.13 -16.35 -3.70
N GLY A 263 -24.98 -17.32 -3.32
CA GLY A 263 -24.60 -18.49 -2.52
C GLY A 263 -24.08 -18.18 -1.12
N LEU A 264 -24.21 -16.94 -0.62
CA LEU A 264 -23.71 -16.55 0.70
C LEU A 264 -24.66 -16.94 1.83
N ASP A 265 -24.10 -17.43 2.95
CA ASP A 265 -24.84 -17.78 4.15
C ASP A 265 -25.03 -16.55 5.06
N SER A 266 -26.26 -16.04 5.14
CA SER A 266 -26.61 -14.88 5.98
C SER A 266 -26.30 -15.09 7.47
N ALA A 267 -26.46 -16.30 8.01
CA ALA A 267 -26.18 -16.58 9.42
C ALA A 267 -24.67 -16.58 9.70
N ALA A 268 -23.88 -17.10 8.75
CA ALA A 268 -22.42 -16.99 8.81
C ALA A 268 -21.98 -15.52 8.76
N LEU A 269 -22.55 -14.72 7.85
CA LEU A 269 -22.26 -13.29 7.75
C LEU A 269 -22.58 -12.54 9.05
N GLU A 270 -23.73 -12.79 9.67
CA GLU A 270 -24.09 -12.18 10.96
C GLU A 270 -23.08 -12.51 12.06
N LYS A 271 -22.64 -13.77 12.14
CA LYS A 271 -21.63 -14.22 13.11
C LYS A 271 -20.27 -13.55 12.85
N ILE A 272 -19.86 -13.45 11.59
CA ILE A 272 -18.62 -12.77 11.19
C ILE A 272 -18.70 -11.29 11.59
N ASN A 273 -19.80 -10.63 11.29
CA ASN A 273 -19.99 -9.22 11.62
C ASN A 273 -19.96 -8.97 13.14
N SER A 274 -20.66 -9.80 13.91
CA SER A 274 -20.68 -9.73 15.37
C SER A 274 -19.28 -9.89 15.97
N TYR A 275 -18.47 -10.82 15.44
CA TYR A 275 -17.08 -10.98 15.84
C TYR A 275 -16.28 -9.69 15.60
N PHE A 276 -16.40 -9.09 14.42
CA PHE A 276 -15.67 -7.87 14.09
C PHE A 276 -16.17 -6.64 14.84
N MET A 277 -17.44 -6.57 15.23
CA MET A 277 -17.96 -5.51 16.11
C MET A 277 -17.25 -5.53 17.47
N GLU A 278 -17.06 -6.71 18.06
CA GLU A 278 -16.32 -6.85 19.31
C GLU A 278 -14.81 -6.61 19.13
N LEU A 279 -14.24 -7.06 18.01
CA LEU A 279 -12.83 -6.82 17.72
C LEU A 279 -12.53 -5.33 17.52
N LYS A 280 -13.43 -4.60 16.85
CA LYS A 280 -13.31 -3.16 16.59
C LYS A 280 -13.11 -2.37 17.88
N LYS A 281 -13.82 -2.71 18.96
CA LYS A 281 -13.68 -2.08 20.27
C LYS A 281 -12.26 -2.19 20.85
N LYS A 282 -11.50 -3.20 20.43
CA LYS A 282 -10.15 -3.50 20.93
C LYS A 282 -9.04 -3.04 19.99
N ARG A 283 -9.26 -3.17 18.68
CA ARG A 283 -8.21 -3.02 17.66
C ARG A 283 -8.33 -1.79 16.79
N GLN A 284 -9.46 -1.08 16.82
CA GLN A 284 -9.63 0.12 16.00
C GLN A 284 -8.62 1.19 16.44
N PRO A 285 -7.69 1.64 15.57
CA PRO A 285 -6.75 2.69 15.93
C PRO A 285 -7.49 3.99 16.26
N VAL A 286 -7.04 4.74 17.27
CA VAL A 286 -7.67 6.02 17.66
C VAL A 286 -7.73 7.01 16.49
N SER A 287 -6.70 7.02 15.63
CA SER A 287 -6.66 7.83 14.40
C SER A 287 -7.77 7.51 13.40
N SER A 288 -8.39 6.33 13.49
CA SER A 288 -9.49 5.89 12.61
C SER A 288 -10.89 6.13 13.18
N SER A 289 -11.01 6.77 14.35
CA SER A 289 -12.30 7.03 15.01
C SER A 289 -13.07 8.22 14.44
N LYS A 290 -12.40 9.13 13.72
CA LYS A 290 -12.98 10.34 13.13
C LYS A 290 -12.86 10.32 11.61
N VAL A 291 -13.73 9.55 10.98
CA VAL A 291 -13.74 9.38 9.53
C VAL A 291 -15.09 9.86 9.01
N GLU A 292 -15.08 10.78 8.04
CA GLU A 292 -16.30 11.17 7.31
C GLU A 292 -16.91 9.94 6.64
N ALA A 293 -18.24 9.82 6.61
CA ALA A 293 -18.88 8.66 6.02
C ALA A 293 -18.60 8.53 4.51
N VAL A 294 -18.45 9.67 3.82
CA VAL A 294 -18.21 9.81 2.38
C VAL A 294 -17.32 11.03 2.16
N ASP A 295 -16.32 10.91 1.30
CA ASP A 295 -15.52 12.03 0.78
C ASP A 295 -15.84 12.19 -0.73
N ALA A 296 -16.76 13.08 -1.06
CA ALA A 296 -17.13 13.36 -2.46
C ALA A 296 -16.04 14.13 -3.22
N GLY A 297 -15.09 14.76 -2.52
CA GLY A 297 -13.97 15.49 -3.13
C GLY A 297 -13.13 14.58 -4.03
N VAL A 298 -13.08 13.28 -3.72
CA VAL A 298 -12.39 12.26 -4.53
C VAL A 298 -12.84 12.22 -5.99
N LEU A 299 -14.08 12.63 -6.29
CA LEU A 299 -14.61 12.69 -7.65
C LEU A 299 -13.95 13.80 -8.49
N VAL A 300 -13.40 14.81 -7.84
CA VAL A 300 -12.70 15.92 -8.50
C VAL A 300 -11.21 15.63 -8.58
N HIS A 301 -10.57 15.33 -7.44
CA HIS A 301 -9.12 15.22 -7.38
C HIS A 301 -8.59 13.80 -7.68
N ALA A 302 -9.44 12.77 -7.66
CA ALA A 302 -9.10 11.35 -7.88
C ALA A 302 -7.99 10.82 -6.94
N ILE A 303 -7.89 11.40 -5.74
CA ILE A 303 -6.90 11.04 -4.72
C ILE A 303 -7.54 10.04 -3.77
N PRO A 304 -7.03 8.81 -3.65
CA PRO A 304 -7.56 7.85 -2.68
C PRO A 304 -7.53 8.42 -1.25
N GLY A 305 -8.54 8.10 -0.43
CA GLY A 305 -8.69 8.69 0.92
C GLY A 305 -7.45 8.54 1.83
N GLY A 306 -6.71 7.43 1.73
CA GLY A 306 -5.46 7.27 2.50
C GLY A 306 -4.32 8.22 2.07
N MET A 307 -4.37 8.77 0.86
CA MET A 307 -3.39 9.74 0.36
C MET A 307 -3.73 11.16 0.80
N ILE A 308 -5.02 11.55 0.87
CA ILE A 308 -5.38 12.91 1.31
C ILE A 308 -5.03 13.15 2.79
N SER A 309 -5.22 12.14 3.64
CA SER A 309 -4.81 12.21 5.05
C SER A 309 -3.29 12.34 5.20
N ASN A 310 -2.52 11.61 4.40
CA ASN A 310 -1.07 11.73 4.36
C ASN A 310 -0.61 13.11 3.88
N LEU A 311 -1.22 13.67 2.83
CA LEU A 311 -0.92 15.03 2.35
C LEU A 311 -1.20 16.08 3.44
N ARG A 312 -2.34 15.97 4.14
CA ARG A 312 -2.66 16.83 5.28
C ARG A 312 -1.61 16.72 6.38
N SER A 313 -1.19 15.51 6.73
CA SER A 313 -0.13 15.30 7.73
C SER A 313 1.19 15.92 7.29
N GLN A 314 1.60 15.76 6.02
CA GLN A 314 2.81 16.37 5.46
C GLN A 314 2.79 17.90 5.53
N LEU A 315 1.66 18.51 5.19
CA LEU A 315 1.50 19.95 5.26
C LEU A 315 1.50 20.45 6.71
N ALA A 316 0.80 19.76 7.61
CA ALA A 316 0.79 20.10 9.04
C ALA A 316 2.19 20.01 9.67
N GLN A 317 3.01 19.02 9.29
CA GLN A 317 4.39 18.90 9.78
C GLN A 317 5.29 20.09 9.38
N GLN A 318 4.94 20.77 8.29
CA GLN A 318 5.63 21.92 7.73
C GLN A 318 4.91 23.25 8.05
N ASP A 319 3.95 23.24 8.99
CA ASP A 319 3.15 24.40 9.37
C ASP A 319 2.48 25.11 8.17
N ALA A 320 2.05 24.31 7.17
CA ALA A 320 1.51 24.77 5.89
C ALA A 320 0.14 24.15 5.57
N LEU A 321 -0.63 23.74 6.59
CA LEU A 321 -1.93 23.07 6.41
C LEU A 321 -2.97 23.97 5.73
N ASP A 322 -2.87 25.28 5.94
CA ASP A 322 -3.65 26.33 5.28
C ASP A 322 -3.49 26.32 3.75
N ARG A 323 -2.37 25.78 3.24
CA ARG A 323 -2.07 25.67 1.81
C ARG A 323 -2.60 24.40 1.14
N LEU A 324 -3.41 23.60 1.85
CA LEU A 324 -4.00 22.37 1.29
C LEU A 324 -4.81 22.63 0.01
N GLY A 325 -5.55 23.74 -0.05
CA GLY A 325 -6.31 24.11 -1.25
C GLY A 325 -5.42 24.26 -2.49
N GLU A 326 -4.30 24.98 -2.35
CA GLU A 326 -3.32 25.15 -3.43
C GLU A 326 -2.73 23.80 -3.89
N VAL A 327 -2.45 22.90 -2.95
CA VAL A 327 -1.92 21.56 -3.27
C VAL A 327 -2.94 20.73 -4.05
N LEU A 328 -4.22 20.78 -3.67
CA LEU A 328 -5.28 20.07 -4.37
C LEU A 328 -5.50 20.61 -5.79
N GLU A 329 -5.26 21.90 -6.02
CA GLU A 329 -5.28 22.50 -7.37
C GLU A 329 -4.04 22.18 -8.22
N GLU A 330 -2.86 22.07 -7.58
CA GLU A 330 -1.61 21.76 -8.28
C GLU A 330 -1.51 20.27 -8.64
N LEU A 331 -2.10 19.38 -7.85
CA LEU A 331 -1.97 17.94 -8.02
C LEU A 331 -2.46 17.44 -9.39
N PRO A 332 -3.64 17.82 -9.91
CA PRO A 332 -4.06 17.45 -11.27
C PRO A 332 -3.09 17.94 -12.35
N LYS A 333 -2.46 19.12 -12.15
CA LYS A 333 -1.47 19.69 -13.08
C LYS A 333 -0.18 18.88 -13.06
N ALA A 334 0.33 18.54 -11.86
CA ALA A 334 1.49 17.68 -11.70
C ALA A 334 1.24 16.27 -12.28
N ARG A 335 0.03 15.73 -12.10
CA ARG A 335 -0.39 14.45 -12.68
C ARG A 335 -0.38 14.50 -14.21
N ALA A 336 -0.91 15.56 -14.81
CA ALA A 336 -0.90 15.74 -16.27
C ALA A 336 0.52 15.81 -16.82
N ASP A 337 1.37 16.62 -16.21
CA ASP A 337 2.79 16.77 -16.57
C ASP A 337 3.57 15.45 -16.48
N LEU A 338 3.19 14.59 -15.54
CA LEU A 338 3.79 13.27 -15.34
C LEU A 338 3.12 12.17 -16.20
N GLY A 339 2.34 12.53 -17.22
CA GLY A 339 1.80 11.57 -18.19
C GLY A 339 0.55 10.83 -17.71
N TYR A 340 -0.24 11.45 -16.84
CA TYR A 340 -1.53 10.95 -16.32
C TYR A 340 -1.48 9.56 -15.66
N PRO A 341 -0.53 9.23 -14.77
CA PRO A 341 -0.57 7.93 -14.09
C PRO A 341 -1.90 7.74 -13.31
N PRO A 342 -2.42 6.51 -13.20
CA PRO A 342 -3.31 6.15 -12.11
C PRO A 342 -2.65 6.50 -10.77
N LEU A 343 -3.39 7.07 -9.81
CA LEU A 343 -2.85 7.45 -8.50
C LEU A 343 -3.00 6.28 -7.52
N VAL A 344 -2.09 5.32 -7.63
CA VAL A 344 -1.98 4.16 -6.75
C VAL A 344 -0.53 4.07 -6.25
N THR A 345 -0.24 3.32 -5.19
CA THR A 345 1.15 3.21 -4.73
C THR A 345 2.03 2.55 -5.81
N PRO A 346 3.19 3.14 -6.20
CA PRO A 346 3.83 4.33 -5.61
C PRO A 346 3.53 5.68 -6.30
N THR A 347 2.86 5.69 -7.46
CA THR A 347 2.62 6.89 -8.27
C THR A 347 1.81 7.97 -7.52
N SER A 348 0.87 7.57 -6.66
CA SER A 348 0.16 8.48 -5.76
C SER A 348 1.11 9.35 -4.94
N GLN A 349 2.10 8.76 -4.29
CA GLN A 349 3.06 9.47 -3.44
C GLN A 349 3.97 10.37 -4.27
N ILE A 350 4.45 9.88 -5.42
CA ILE A 350 5.33 10.64 -6.33
C ILE A 350 4.64 11.93 -6.78
N VAL A 351 3.41 11.82 -7.29
CA VAL A 351 2.65 12.97 -7.79
C VAL A 351 2.28 13.91 -6.64
N GLY A 352 1.81 13.37 -5.50
CA GLY A 352 1.39 14.16 -4.35
C GLY A 352 2.52 14.98 -3.74
N VAL A 353 3.66 14.35 -3.47
CA VAL A 353 4.84 15.03 -2.92
C VAL A 353 5.34 16.10 -3.88
N GLN A 354 5.38 15.81 -5.18
CA GLN A 354 5.80 16.79 -6.17
C GLN A 354 4.84 18.00 -6.22
N ALA A 355 3.54 17.79 -6.05
CA ALA A 355 2.55 18.88 -5.95
C ALA A 355 2.80 19.75 -4.71
N VAL A 356 3.03 19.13 -3.54
CA VAL A 356 3.41 19.85 -2.31
C VAL A 356 4.67 20.67 -2.52
N LEU A 357 5.73 20.08 -3.09
CA LEU A 357 6.98 20.80 -3.36
C LEU A 357 6.80 21.98 -4.34
N ASN A 358 5.95 21.81 -5.35
CA ASN A 358 5.64 22.88 -6.31
C ASN A 358 4.97 24.08 -5.62
N VAL A 359 4.01 23.80 -4.73
CA VAL A 359 3.28 24.81 -3.96
C VAL A 359 4.21 25.49 -2.95
N LEU A 360 4.90 24.70 -2.12
CA LEU A 360 5.76 25.24 -1.06
C LEU A 360 6.93 26.07 -1.58
N SER A 361 7.51 25.68 -2.71
CA SER A 361 8.59 26.45 -3.36
C SER A 361 8.10 27.68 -4.14
N GLY A 362 6.79 27.80 -4.40
CA GLY A 362 6.22 28.82 -5.29
C GLY A 362 6.64 28.67 -6.77
N LYS A 363 7.37 27.61 -7.14
CA LYS A 363 7.91 27.41 -8.50
C LYS A 363 7.91 25.94 -8.89
N ARG A 364 7.08 25.59 -9.89
CA ARG A 364 6.92 24.21 -10.39
C ARG A 364 8.26 23.58 -10.80
N TYR A 365 8.55 22.41 -10.23
CA TYR A 365 9.74 21.60 -10.48
C TYR A 365 11.06 22.36 -10.25
N SER A 366 11.09 23.27 -9.26
CA SER A 366 12.33 23.84 -8.73
C SER A 366 13.05 22.86 -7.80
N MET A 367 12.27 22.13 -7.00
CA MET A 367 12.68 20.96 -6.22
C MET A 367 12.02 19.70 -6.80
N VAL A 368 12.81 18.65 -7.00
CA VAL A 368 12.36 17.38 -7.60
C VAL A 368 13.01 16.24 -6.84
N THR A 369 12.19 15.32 -6.31
CA THR A 369 12.66 14.13 -5.59
C THR A 369 13.25 13.10 -6.53
N ASP A 370 14.11 12.21 -6.02
CA ASP A 370 14.73 11.16 -6.82
C ASP A 370 13.70 10.19 -7.41
N GLU A 371 12.60 9.92 -6.71
CA GLU A 371 11.48 9.13 -7.22
C GLU A 371 10.86 9.79 -8.45
N THR A 372 10.61 11.10 -8.41
CA THR A 372 10.09 11.84 -9.58
C THR A 372 11.09 11.83 -10.73
N ARG A 373 12.40 11.93 -10.46
CA ARG A 373 13.44 11.81 -11.51
C ARG A 373 13.42 10.43 -12.16
N ARG A 374 13.39 9.37 -11.35
CA ARG A 374 13.37 7.97 -11.80
C ARG A 374 12.09 7.65 -12.56
N TYR A 375 10.95 8.17 -12.10
CA TYR A 375 9.67 8.12 -12.79
C TYR A 375 9.77 8.74 -14.19
N ALA A 376 10.23 10.00 -14.29
CA ALA A 376 10.37 10.68 -15.58
C ALA A 376 11.38 9.99 -16.52
N ALA A 377 12.38 9.33 -15.95
CA ALA A 377 13.37 8.55 -16.69
C ALA A 377 12.86 7.16 -17.11
N GLY A 378 11.68 6.72 -16.67
CA GLY A 378 11.08 5.44 -17.08
C GLY A 378 11.39 4.25 -16.19
N TYR A 379 12.03 4.45 -15.02
CA TYR A 379 12.42 3.35 -14.12
C TYR A 379 11.25 2.71 -13.35
N TYR A 380 10.04 3.25 -13.48
CA TYR A 380 8.79 2.65 -12.98
C TYR A 380 7.97 1.98 -14.09
N GLY A 381 8.39 2.13 -15.36
CA GLY A 381 7.61 1.69 -16.52
C GLY A 381 7.23 2.85 -17.44
N LYS A 382 6.42 2.53 -18.44
CA LYS A 382 5.92 3.49 -19.43
C LYS A 382 4.68 4.20 -18.88
N THR A 383 4.70 5.52 -18.94
CA THR A 383 3.56 6.35 -18.55
C THR A 383 2.40 6.24 -19.57
N PRO A 384 1.13 6.37 -19.14
CA PRO A 384 -0.03 6.30 -20.04
C PRO A 384 0.04 7.31 -21.20
N ALA A 385 0.48 8.54 -20.90
CA ALA A 385 0.77 9.58 -21.89
C ALA A 385 2.26 9.95 -21.87
N PRO A 386 2.85 10.40 -22.99
CA PRO A 386 4.22 10.88 -22.99
C PRO A 386 4.36 12.13 -22.10
N ILE A 387 5.45 12.19 -21.34
CA ILE A 387 5.89 13.41 -20.65
C ILE A 387 6.48 14.35 -21.69
N ASP A 388 6.15 15.65 -21.61
CA ASP A 388 6.73 16.67 -22.50
C ASP A 388 8.27 16.53 -22.55
N PRO A 389 8.90 16.48 -23.75
CA PRO A 389 10.34 16.21 -23.85
C PRO A 389 11.22 17.22 -23.10
N LYS A 390 10.85 18.50 -23.05
CA LYS A 390 11.63 19.53 -22.33
C LYS A 390 11.49 19.32 -20.83
N LEU A 391 10.29 19.03 -20.35
CA LEU A 391 10.05 18.69 -18.95
C LEU A 391 10.76 17.38 -18.57
N ARG A 392 10.63 16.31 -19.36
CA ARG A 392 11.30 15.02 -19.12
C ARG A 392 12.80 15.23 -18.95
N LYS A 393 13.44 15.99 -19.86
CA LYS A 393 14.86 16.33 -19.77
C LYS A 393 15.20 17.08 -18.48
N LYS A 394 14.39 18.07 -18.09
CA LYS A 394 14.56 18.83 -16.84
C LYS A 394 14.45 17.93 -15.61
N LEU A 395 13.43 17.07 -15.55
CA LEU A 395 13.18 16.18 -14.42
C LEU A 395 14.29 15.13 -14.28
N CYS A 396 14.66 14.47 -15.38
CA CYS A 396 15.68 13.41 -15.36
C CYS A 396 17.04 13.92 -14.84
N GLY A 397 17.38 15.18 -15.11
CA GLY A 397 18.69 15.74 -14.72
C GLY A 397 19.83 14.95 -15.36
N LYS A 398 20.65 14.28 -14.54
CA LYS A 398 21.76 13.43 -15.00
C LYS A 398 21.34 11.97 -15.27
N LEU A 399 20.13 11.58 -14.86
CA LEU A 399 19.67 10.22 -15.00
C LEU A 399 19.34 9.93 -16.47
N LYS A 400 19.84 8.80 -16.99
CA LYS A 400 19.59 8.40 -18.39
C LYS A 400 18.16 7.87 -18.53
N PRO A 401 17.32 8.44 -19.42
CA PRO A 401 16.01 7.88 -19.72
C PRO A 401 16.13 6.49 -20.36
N ILE A 402 15.19 5.61 -20.03
CA ILE A 402 15.07 4.26 -20.57
C ILE A 402 13.70 4.07 -21.22
N ASP A 403 13.65 3.21 -22.23
CA ASP A 403 12.39 2.83 -22.90
C ASP A 403 12.14 1.30 -22.84
N CYS A 404 13.11 0.50 -22.37
CA CYS A 404 12.94 -0.92 -22.08
C CYS A 404 12.11 -1.18 -20.81
N ARG A 405 11.82 -2.44 -20.49
CA ARG A 405 11.21 -2.80 -19.20
C ARG A 405 12.28 -2.60 -18.11
N PRO A 406 12.00 -1.89 -17.00
CA PRO A 406 13.06 -1.54 -16.04
C PRO A 406 13.77 -2.74 -15.42
N ALA A 407 13.07 -3.87 -15.27
CA ALA A 407 13.65 -5.11 -14.74
C ALA A 407 14.71 -5.73 -15.65
N ASP A 408 14.72 -5.42 -16.95
CA ASP A 408 15.75 -5.90 -17.89
C ASP A 408 17.15 -5.32 -17.54
N LEU A 409 17.18 -4.24 -16.75
CA LEU A 409 18.41 -3.60 -16.27
C LEU A 409 18.81 -4.06 -14.87
N ILE A 410 18.01 -4.90 -14.21
CA ILE A 410 18.25 -5.39 -12.86
C ILE A 410 18.86 -6.78 -12.96
N LYS A 411 20.11 -6.92 -12.51
CA LYS A 411 20.76 -8.24 -12.43
C LYS A 411 20.03 -9.12 -11.41
N SER A 412 20.02 -10.43 -11.65
CA SER A 412 19.56 -11.42 -10.67
C SER A 412 20.19 -11.14 -9.30
N SER A 413 19.35 -11.09 -8.28
CA SER A 413 19.74 -10.65 -6.95
C SER A 413 19.26 -11.55 -5.83
N LEU A 414 18.55 -12.65 -6.11
CA LEU A 414 18.01 -13.52 -5.05
C LEU A 414 19.13 -14.12 -4.19
N TYR A 415 20.14 -14.72 -4.82
CA TYR A 415 21.27 -15.31 -4.09
C TYR A 415 22.08 -14.26 -3.34
N ALA A 416 22.38 -13.13 -3.99
CA ALA A 416 23.12 -12.03 -3.37
C ALA A 416 22.37 -11.38 -2.18
N ALA A 417 21.03 -11.48 -2.14
CA ALA A 417 20.26 -11.01 -0.99
C ALA A 417 20.55 -11.83 0.27
N ALA A 418 20.85 -13.13 0.15
CA ALA A 418 21.18 -13.98 1.28
C ALA A 418 22.49 -13.54 1.97
N ASP A 419 23.47 -13.07 1.20
CA ASP A 419 24.76 -12.59 1.71
C ASP A 419 24.62 -11.35 2.61
N GLY A 420 23.54 -10.58 2.45
CA GLY A 420 23.22 -9.41 3.28
C GLY A 420 22.59 -9.75 4.63
N ILE A 421 22.30 -11.03 4.91
CA ILE A 421 21.66 -11.48 6.13
C ILE A 421 22.73 -12.08 7.07
N PRO A 422 22.84 -11.61 8.33
CA PRO A 422 23.79 -12.17 9.28
C PRO A 422 23.61 -13.68 9.49
N ALA A 423 24.73 -14.39 9.63
CA ALA A 423 24.74 -15.83 9.86
C ALA A 423 23.88 -16.22 11.08
N GLY A 424 23.09 -17.29 10.93
CA GLY A 424 22.18 -17.77 11.98
C GLY A 424 20.84 -17.02 12.08
N MET A 425 20.61 -15.97 11.28
CA MET A 425 19.30 -15.29 11.25
C MET A 425 18.31 -15.93 10.27
N ILE A 426 18.79 -16.58 9.21
CA ILE A 426 17.95 -17.29 8.23
C ILE A 426 17.43 -18.58 8.88
N LYS A 427 16.10 -18.73 8.97
CA LYS A 427 15.43 -19.96 9.44
C LYS A 427 14.74 -20.72 8.30
N ALA A 428 14.36 -20.02 7.24
CA ALA A 428 13.74 -20.59 6.05
C ALA A 428 14.06 -19.73 4.82
N GLU A 429 13.87 -20.25 3.62
CA GLU A 429 14.13 -19.53 2.38
C GLU A 429 13.30 -18.24 2.26
N GLU A 430 12.08 -18.25 2.80
CA GLU A 430 11.20 -17.09 2.86
C GLU A 430 11.81 -15.88 3.57
N ASP A 431 12.77 -16.10 4.48
CA ASP A 431 13.51 -15.00 5.12
C ASP A 431 14.37 -14.24 4.10
N ILE A 432 14.93 -14.94 3.10
CA ILE A 432 15.72 -14.32 2.02
C ILE A 432 14.84 -13.41 1.18
N LEU A 433 13.63 -13.86 0.81
CA LEU A 433 12.68 -13.02 0.09
C LEU A 433 12.18 -11.84 0.93
N SER A 434 11.90 -12.08 2.22
CA SER A 434 11.48 -11.02 3.13
C SER A 434 12.53 -9.92 3.23
N TYR A 435 13.80 -10.32 3.34
CA TYR A 435 14.94 -9.41 3.30
C TYR A 435 15.12 -8.74 1.94
N ALA A 436 15.04 -9.48 0.83
CA ALA A 436 15.18 -8.93 -0.51
C ALA A 436 14.18 -7.80 -0.76
N LEU A 437 12.93 -7.98 -0.30
CA LEU A 437 11.88 -6.98 -0.44
C LEU A 437 12.05 -5.82 0.55
N PHE A 438 12.33 -6.11 1.83
CA PHE A 438 12.38 -5.14 2.92
C PHE A 438 13.58 -5.36 3.86
N PRO A 439 14.81 -5.02 3.45
CA PRO A 439 16.03 -5.42 4.18
C PRO A 439 16.02 -5.03 5.66
N GLU A 440 15.75 -3.76 5.96
CA GLU A 440 15.78 -3.23 7.33
C GLU A 440 14.63 -3.78 8.18
N VAL A 441 13.43 -3.85 7.61
CA VAL A 441 12.24 -4.38 8.30
C VAL A 441 12.45 -5.85 8.65
N ALA A 442 12.94 -6.64 7.68
CA ALA A 442 13.22 -8.04 7.86
C ALA A 442 14.31 -8.26 8.92
N LEU A 443 15.43 -7.52 8.86
CA LEU A 443 16.47 -7.61 9.89
C LEU A 443 15.96 -7.22 11.27
N GLY A 444 15.17 -6.15 11.38
CA GLY A 444 14.52 -5.76 12.64
C GLY A 444 13.62 -6.86 13.18
N TYR A 445 12.83 -7.50 12.32
CA TYR A 445 12.01 -8.65 12.70
C TYR A 445 12.85 -9.88 13.07
N PHE A 446 13.92 -10.20 12.35
CA PHE A 446 14.77 -11.37 12.65
C PHE A 446 15.49 -11.22 13.98
N LYS A 447 15.99 -10.02 14.30
CA LYS A 447 16.56 -9.69 15.62
C LYS A 447 15.52 -9.90 16.72
N TRP A 448 14.32 -9.33 16.56
CA TRP A 448 13.21 -9.50 17.51
C TRP A 448 12.83 -10.97 17.69
N ARG A 449 12.71 -11.73 16.59
CA ARG A 449 12.38 -13.17 16.57
C ARG A 449 13.44 -14.03 17.28
N ASN A 450 14.71 -13.62 17.26
CA ASN A 450 15.81 -14.38 17.84
C ASN A 450 16.17 -13.93 19.26
N ALA A 451 15.71 -12.77 19.71
CA ALA A 451 15.89 -12.32 21.09
C ALA A 451 15.14 -13.21 22.10
N ASP A 452 15.64 -13.26 23.33
CA ASP A 452 15.00 -13.95 24.46
C ASP A 452 13.60 -13.34 24.68
N PRO A 453 12.52 -14.14 24.71
CA PRO A 453 11.17 -13.66 24.99
C PRO A 453 11.04 -12.73 26.21
N LYS A 454 11.91 -12.89 27.22
CA LYS A 454 11.93 -12.04 28.43
C LYS A 454 12.51 -10.64 28.19
N THR A 455 13.31 -10.46 27.15
CA THR A 455 14.03 -9.19 26.86
C THR A 455 13.65 -8.59 25.50
N ARG A 456 12.70 -9.20 24.78
CA ARG A 456 12.19 -8.66 23.52
C ARG A 456 11.63 -7.26 23.72
N GLU A 457 11.98 -6.38 22.79
CA GLU A 457 11.29 -5.11 22.63
C GLU A 457 9.77 -5.35 22.49
N PRO A 458 8.94 -4.45 23.03
CA PRO A 458 7.49 -4.56 22.90
C PRO A 458 7.08 -4.51 21.42
N ILE A 459 5.97 -5.15 21.09
CA ILE A 459 5.43 -5.12 19.73
C ILE A 459 4.99 -3.67 19.44
N PRO A 460 5.45 -3.03 18.34
CA PRO A 460 5.15 -1.63 18.09
C PRO A 460 3.65 -1.31 18.07
N ALA A 461 2.82 -2.19 17.53
CA ALA A 461 1.36 -2.02 17.57
C ALA A 461 0.78 -2.05 19.00
N ASP A 462 1.36 -2.80 19.94
CA ASP A 462 0.92 -2.80 21.34
C ASP A 462 1.27 -1.45 22.01
N VAL A 463 2.42 -0.88 21.66
CA VAL A 463 2.85 0.44 22.14
C VAL A 463 1.94 1.54 21.57
N GLU A 464 1.60 1.46 20.28
CA GLU A 464 0.62 2.36 19.64
C GLU A 464 -0.75 2.27 20.35
N GLU A 465 -1.27 1.07 20.63
CA GLU A 465 -2.56 0.86 21.30
C GLU A 465 -2.57 1.40 22.75
N SER A 466 -1.52 1.13 23.52
CA SER A 466 -1.39 1.55 24.93
C SER A 466 -1.17 3.06 25.11
N SER A 467 -0.32 3.67 24.28
CA SER A 467 -0.11 5.12 24.29
C SER A 467 -1.38 5.90 23.94
N ALA A 468 -2.19 5.38 23.02
CA ALA A 468 -3.45 5.98 22.66
C ALA A 468 -4.51 5.84 23.79
N ALA A 469 -4.51 4.73 24.53
CA ALA A 469 -5.38 4.55 25.70
C ALA A 469 -5.02 5.51 26.84
N ALA A 470 -3.73 5.80 27.05
CA ALA A 470 -3.26 6.76 28.05
C ALA A 470 -3.60 8.23 27.70
N ALA A 471 -3.81 8.53 26.42
CA ALA A 471 -4.15 9.87 25.92
C ALA A 471 -5.67 10.16 25.82
N ALA A 472 -6.53 9.21 26.21
CA ALA A 472 -7.98 9.43 26.26
C ALA A 472 -8.34 10.40 27.41
N PRO A 473 -9.27 11.36 27.20
CA PRO A 473 -9.45 12.46 28.14
C PRO A 473 -10.09 11.98 29.45
N VAL A 474 -9.32 12.06 30.54
CA VAL A 474 -9.86 12.09 31.90
C VAL A 474 -10.68 13.37 32.03
N ALA A 475 -11.90 13.23 32.56
CA ALA A 475 -12.89 14.31 32.71
C ALA A 475 -12.31 15.58 33.35
N ALA A 476 -12.78 16.73 32.84
CA ALA A 476 -12.31 18.06 33.18
C ALA A 476 -12.43 18.42 34.68
N ALA A 477 -11.37 19.02 35.21
CA ALA A 477 -11.35 19.91 36.37
C ALA A 477 -10.30 21.03 36.10
N PRO A 478 -10.42 22.22 36.72
CA PRO A 478 -10.33 23.50 36.03
C PRO A 478 -8.91 23.95 35.66
N ALA A 479 -8.87 24.80 34.63
CA ALA A 479 -7.70 25.47 34.12
C ALA A 479 -6.92 26.21 35.22
N GLY A 480 -5.67 25.81 35.41
CA GLY A 480 -4.72 26.44 36.31
C GLY A 480 -3.49 25.56 36.48
N GLY A 481 -2.51 25.72 35.61
CA GLY A 481 -1.23 25.01 35.70
C GLY A 481 -0.37 25.26 34.48
N ASP A 482 0.76 25.94 34.69
CA ASP A 482 1.72 26.38 33.68
C ASP A 482 2.15 25.30 32.69
N ALA A 483 2.45 25.76 31.47
CA ALA A 483 3.02 24.96 30.39
C ALA A 483 4.30 24.23 30.87
N PRO A 484 4.48 22.93 30.57
CA PRO A 484 5.75 22.28 30.82
C PRO A 484 6.83 22.88 29.93
N SER A 485 7.89 23.38 30.56
CA SER A 485 9.09 23.89 29.90
C SER A 485 9.73 22.85 28.99
N LYS A 486 10.20 23.29 27.82
CA LYS A 486 11.10 22.53 26.94
C LYS A 486 12.28 21.99 27.76
N ASN A 487 12.42 20.67 27.86
CA ASN A 487 13.70 20.07 28.26
C ASN A 487 14.68 20.26 27.10
N GLU A 488 15.42 21.36 27.13
CA GLU A 488 16.70 21.48 26.44
C GLU A 488 17.72 20.65 27.21
N GLU A 489 17.93 19.40 26.80
CA GLU A 489 19.18 18.73 27.16
C GLU A 489 20.34 19.57 26.58
N LYS A 490 21.18 20.13 27.46
CA LYS A 490 22.40 20.83 27.07
C LYS A 490 23.38 19.82 26.48
N VAL A 491 23.28 19.61 25.18
CA VAL A 491 24.25 18.81 24.43
C VAL A 491 25.44 19.70 24.06
N GLU A 492 26.64 19.22 24.35
CA GLU A 492 27.90 19.92 24.04
C GLU A 492 28.16 19.85 22.52
N GLY A 493 28.05 20.99 21.84
CA GLY A 493 28.19 21.14 20.38
C GLY A 493 26.94 21.73 19.70
N VAL A 494 26.95 21.82 18.37
CA VAL A 494 25.80 22.22 17.56
C VAL A 494 24.85 21.02 17.40
N PRO A 495 23.62 21.05 17.94
CA PRO A 495 22.72 19.91 17.89
C PRO A 495 22.19 19.66 16.48
N VAL A 496 22.13 18.40 16.08
CA VAL A 496 21.44 17.93 14.87
C VAL A 496 20.07 17.41 15.32
N LEU A 497 19.03 18.13 14.93
CA LEU A 497 17.65 17.83 15.33
C LEU A 497 16.95 16.96 14.29
N ALA A 498 16.10 16.03 14.74
CA ALA A 498 15.14 15.37 13.87
C ALA A 498 14.12 16.42 13.37
N PRO A 499 14.03 16.69 12.07
CA PRO A 499 13.11 17.71 11.54
C PRO A 499 11.65 17.26 11.57
N LEU A 500 11.40 15.96 11.80
CA LEU A 500 10.11 15.31 11.66
C LEU A 500 10.08 13.98 12.44
N ASN A 501 8.87 13.51 12.76
CA ASN A 501 8.68 12.18 13.35
C ASN A 501 9.00 11.12 12.31
N GLY A 502 9.82 10.14 12.64
CA GLY A 502 10.22 9.10 11.69
C GLY A 502 11.17 8.08 12.28
N THR A 503 11.82 7.32 11.41
CA THR A 503 12.87 6.37 11.79
C THR A 503 14.22 6.98 11.43
N PHE A 504 15.13 7.05 12.40
CA PHE A 504 16.47 7.59 12.23
C PHE A 504 17.39 6.57 11.57
N TYR A 505 18.07 6.99 10.51
CA TYR A 505 19.03 6.19 9.75
C TYR A 505 20.37 6.92 9.66
N ARG A 506 21.44 6.15 9.80
CA ARG A 506 22.81 6.63 9.59
C ARG A 506 23.24 6.58 8.12
N SER A 507 22.50 5.89 7.25
CA SER A 507 22.79 5.72 5.82
C SER A 507 21.70 6.34 4.93
N ASP A 508 22.05 6.63 3.67
CA ASP A 508 21.12 7.18 2.68
C ASP A 508 20.19 6.14 2.03
N ALA A 509 20.51 4.85 2.22
CA ALA A 509 19.68 3.73 1.79
C ALA A 509 20.00 2.47 2.61
N PRO A 510 19.08 1.48 2.62
CA PRO A 510 19.31 0.17 3.21
C PRO A 510 20.57 -0.52 2.65
N GLY A 511 21.44 -1.00 3.54
CA GLY A 511 22.66 -1.75 3.17
C GLY A 511 23.83 -0.89 2.68
N LYS A 512 23.72 0.44 2.70
CA LYS A 512 24.84 1.35 2.41
C LYS A 512 25.63 1.72 3.67
N PRO A 513 26.91 2.10 3.51
CA PRO A 513 27.70 2.63 4.61
C PRO A 513 27.03 3.87 5.24
N PRO A 514 27.27 4.14 6.53
CA PRO A 514 26.87 5.38 7.16
C PRO A 514 27.39 6.62 6.41
N LEU A 515 26.57 7.67 6.35
CA LEU A 515 26.94 8.97 5.79
C LEU A 515 28.04 9.67 6.60
N ALA A 516 28.10 9.39 7.90
CA ALA A 516 29.20 9.73 8.79
C ALA A 516 29.36 8.64 9.87
N ALA A 517 30.60 8.36 10.25
CA ALA A 517 30.91 7.57 11.45
C ALA A 517 30.86 8.46 12.70
N ASP A 518 30.74 7.86 13.89
CA ASP A 518 30.96 8.59 15.13
C ASP A 518 32.39 9.17 15.15
N ASP A 519 32.53 10.39 15.65
CA ASP A 519 33.75 11.22 15.67
C ASP A 519 34.33 11.61 14.31
N ALA A 520 33.61 11.38 13.21
CA ALA A 520 34.04 11.78 11.88
C ALA A 520 34.00 13.32 11.70
N GLU A 521 34.97 13.85 10.98
CA GLU A 521 34.99 15.24 10.55
C GLU A 521 33.93 15.47 9.47
N VAL A 522 32.98 16.37 9.72
CA VAL A 522 31.91 16.75 8.80
C VAL A 522 32.00 18.23 8.46
N LYS A 523 31.59 18.59 7.24
CA LYS A 523 31.52 20.00 6.79
C LYS A 523 30.09 20.52 6.84
N ALA A 524 29.92 21.80 7.13
CA ALA A 524 28.63 22.46 6.98
C ALA A 524 28.04 22.20 5.57
N GLY A 525 26.78 21.77 5.51
CA GLY A 525 26.06 21.38 4.29
C GLY A 525 26.23 19.92 3.86
N GLN A 526 27.11 19.15 4.49
CA GLN A 526 27.25 17.70 4.25
C GLN A 526 26.07 16.94 4.85
N ALA A 527 25.49 15.99 4.10
CA ALA A 527 24.49 15.08 4.66
C ALA A 527 25.15 14.12 5.65
N VAL A 528 24.61 14.04 6.87
CA VAL A 528 25.21 13.26 7.97
C VAL A 528 24.35 12.11 8.45
N CYS A 529 23.03 12.21 8.31
CA CYS A 529 22.07 11.15 8.63
C CYS A 529 20.76 11.37 7.85
N VAL A 530 19.81 10.47 8.01
CA VAL A 530 18.53 10.49 7.29
C VAL A 530 17.40 10.16 8.26
N ILE A 531 16.26 10.84 8.12
CA ILE A 531 15.02 10.41 8.77
C ILE A 531 14.07 9.87 7.71
N GLU A 532 13.72 8.59 7.80
CA GLU A 532 12.61 8.04 7.03
C GLU A 532 11.30 8.42 7.70
N ALA A 533 10.43 9.10 6.98
CA ALA A 533 9.06 9.27 7.41
C ALA A 533 8.13 9.14 6.23
N MET A 534 6.99 8.48 6.47
CA MET A 534 6.00 8.22 5.42
C MET A 534 6.62 7.63 4.15
N LYS A 535 7.65 6.78 4.31
CA LYS A 535 8.39 6.09 3.23
C LYS A 535 9.26 7.00 2.34
N LEU A 536 9.57 8.21 2.80
CA LEU A 536 10.52 9.13 2.18
C LEU A 536 11.74 9.26 3.08
N PHE A 537 12.92 9.13 2.49
CA PHE A 537 14.20 9.35 3.16
C PHE A 537 14.56 10.83 3.08
N ASN A 538 14.63 11.50 4.24
CA ASN A 538 14.94 12.93 4.35
C ASN A 538 16.36 13.12 4.87
N PRO A 539 17.36 13.47 4.03
CA PRO A 539 18.73 13.67 4.48
C PRO A 539 18.83 14.94 5.35
N ILE A 540 19.43 14.79 6.54
CA ILE A 540 19.79 15.90 7.41
C ILE A 540 21.21 16.34 7.08
N LYS A 541 21.38 17.64 6.85
CA LYS A 541 22.69 18.26 6.60
C LYS A 541 23.26 18.86 7.87
N ALA A 542 24.57 18.75 8.04
CA ALA A 542 25.29 19.42 9.10
C ALA A 542 25.17 20.95 8.98
N GLU A 543 24.80 21.64 10.05
CA GLU A 543 24.72 23.11 10.08
C GLU A 543 26.07 23.77 10.37
N ALA A 544 27.01 23.02 10.94
CA ALA A 544 28.36 23.46 11.24
C ALA A 544 29.39 22.42 10.79
N SER A 545 30.65 22.83 10.67
CA SER A 545 31.78 21.91 10.49
C SER A 545 32.34 21.51 11.85
N GLY A 546 32.73 20.25 12.02
CA GLY A 546 33.25 19.74 13.29
C GLY A 546 33.21 18.21 13.35
N LYS A 547 33.35 17.63 14.54
CA LYS A 547 33.23 16.19 14.76
C LYS A 547 31.82 15.81 15.16
N ILE A 548 31.21 14.87 14.45
CA ILE A 548 29.83 14.44 14.74
C ILE A 548 29.80 13.28 15.76
N VAL A 549 28.89 13.36 16.72
CA VAL A 549 28.58 12.30 17.69
C VAL A 549 27.09 12.01 17.65
N PHE A 550 26.70 10.76 17.40
CA PHE A 550 25.30 10.36 17.32
C PHE A 550 24.74 9.89 18.67
N PHE A 551 23.53 10.33 19.01
CA PHE A 551 22.81 9.90 20.22
C PHE A 551 21.65 8.96 19.90
N ALA A 552 21.09 9.06 18.69
CA ALA A 552 20.08 8.14 18.21
C ALA A 552 20.71 6.86 17.64
N GLU A 553 20.11 5.72 17.96
CA GLU A 553 20.50 4.43 17.39
C GLU A 553 19.91 4.25 15.99
N HIS A 554 20.70 3.68 15.07
CA HIS A 554 20.26 3.41 13.70
C HIS A 554 19.03 2.49 13.70
N GLY A 555 17.98 2.89 12.98
CA GLY A 555 16.72 2.16 12.85
C GLY A 555 15.71 2.43 13.97
N THR A 556 15.96 3.38 14.87
CA THR A 556 15.03 3.73 15.96
C THR A 556 14.09 4.86 15.60
N SER A 557 12.92 4.89 16.23
CA SER A 557 11.94 5.96 16.06
C SER A 557 12.40 7.23 16.76
N VAL A 558 12.27 8.37 16.10
CA VAL A 558 12.56 9.70 16.64
C VAL A 558 11.37 10.63 16.44
N VAL A 559 11.24 11.63 17.32
CA VAL A 559 10.21 12.67 17.23
C VAL A 559 10.79 14.02 16.78
N LYS A 560 9.97 14.86 16.14
CA LYS A 560 10.36 16.21 15.71
C LYS A 560 10.95 16.99 16.89
N GLY A 561 12.14 17.55 16.68
CA GLY A 561 12.88 18.31 17.70
C GLY A 561 13.76 17.46 18.62
N GLN A 562 13.73 16.12 18.53
CA GLN A 562 14.67 15.27 19.26
C GLN A 562 16.10 15.47 18.73
N VAL A 563 17.07 15.61 19.63
CA VAL A 563 18.49 15.66 19.27
C VAL A 563 18.94 14.26 18.85
N VAL A 564 19.37 14.10 17.61
CA VAL A 564 19.82 12.80 17.07
C VAL A 564 21.34 12.70 16.97
N ALA A 565 22.03 13.84 16.88
CA ALA A 565 23.49 13.95 16.92
C ALA A 565 23.91 15.35 17.41
N ALA A 566 25.20 15.56 17.65
CA ALA A 566 25.78 16.89 17.81
C ALA A 566 27.12 17.00 17.09
N ILE A 567 27.46 18.20 16.65
CA ILE A 567 28.71 18.53 15.97
C ILE A 567 29.56 19.38 16.91
N ARG A 568 30.73 18.87 17.31
CA ARG A 568 31.68 19.48 18.24
C ARG A 568 32.83 20.16 17.54
#